data_AF-A0A2V9NHD2-F1
#
_entry.id   AF-A0A2V9NHD2-F1
#
_cell.length_a   1.000
_cell.length_b   1.000
_cell.length_c   1.000
_cell.angle_alpha   90.00
_cell.angle_beta   90.00
_cell.angle_gamma   90.00
#
_symmetry.space_group_name_H-M   'P 1'
#
loop_
_entity.id
_entity.type
_entity.pdbx_description
1 polymer ?
#
loop_
_entity_poly.entity_id
_entity_poly.type
_entity_poly.pdbx_seq_one_letter_code
_entity_poly.pdbx_strand_id
1 'polypeptide(L)'
;MQFTRGRIIGIACGFATVWLAGCGGSGSHKAAINNNSAPLVVNAGPANNYANGLFTTVTICAPGTSNCQAVSGVLVDTMSYGVRILASAIPSVNNALAQQK
;
A
#
# COMPACT_ATOMS: atom_id res chain seq x y z
N MET A 1 45.33 12.71 58.15
CA MET A 1 44.43 13.81 58.53
C MET A 1 44.80 15.07 57.75
N GLN A 2 43.80 15.70 57.12
CA GLN A 2 43.65 17.10 56.68
C GLN A 2 44.86 17.92 56.16
N PHE A 3 44.75 18.36 54.90
CA PHE A 3 44.94 19.77 54.48
C PHE A 3 43.80 20.11 53.50
N THR A 4 42.57 20.43 53.94
CA THR A 4 41.97 21.77 54.13
C THR A 4 42.12 22.81 53.01
N ARG A 5 40.93 23.28 52.54
CA ARG A 5 40.56 24.66 52.07
C ARG A 5 41.03 25.03 50.65
N GLY A 6 40.22 25.40 49.66
CA GLY A 6 38.88 26.02 49.61
C GLY A 6 39.00 27.41 48.96
N ARG A 7 38.29 27.67 47.83
CA ARG A 7 37.86 28.99 47.26
C ARG A 7 37.31 28.82 45.81
N ILE A 8 36.01 28.65 45.60
CA ILE A 8 34.96 29.62 45.16
C ILE A 8 35.29 30.48 43.89
N ILE A 9 34.29 30.49 42.98
CA ILE A 9 33.86 31.49 41.97
C ILE A 9 34.44 31.37 40.54
N GLY A 10 33.57 30.95 39.62
CA GLY A 10 33.75 31.09 38.17
C GLY A 10 32.45 30.78 37.42
N ILE A 11 31.58 31.79 37.34
CA ILE A 11 30.31 31.80 36.61
C ILE A 11 30.58 31.65 35.11
N ALA A 12 29.92 30.70 34.45
CA ALA A 12 29.37 30.90 33.12
C ALA A 12 28.31 29.82 32.85
N CYS A 13 27.04 30.23 32.82
CA CYS A 13 25.94 29.51 32.18
C CYS A 13 26.33 29.21 30.72
N GLY A 14 26.95 28.07 30.49
CA GLY A 14 27.35 27.58 29.18
C GLY A 14 26.55 26.33 28.81
N PHE A 15 25.42 26.55 28.15
CA PHE A 15 24.75 25.59 27.27
C PHE A 15 24.45 24.19 27.85
N ALA A 16 23.46 24.12 28.74
CA ALA A 16 22.68 22.90 28.95
C ALA A 16 21.87 22.61 27.67
N THR A 17 22.51 21.96 26.69
CA THR A 17 21.83 21.33 25.57
C THR A 17 21.38 19.94 25.99
N VAL A 18 20.29 19.48 25.36
CA VAL A 18 19.58 18.21 25.58
C VAL A 18 18.37 18.33 26.51
N TRP A 19 17.40 19.12 26.05
CA TRP A 19 15.99 18.80 26.25
C TRP A 19 15.63 17.61 25.35
N LEU A 20 15.50 16.43 25.94
CA LEU A 20 15.07 15.20 25.27
C LEU A 20 13.61 14.89 25.68
N ALA A 21 12.63 15.57 25.08
CA ALA A 21 11.22 15.15 25.13
C ALA A 21 10.37 15.96 24.15
N GLY A 22 9.86 15.34 23.08
CA GLY A 22 8.82 15.99 22.28
C GLY A 22 8.50 15.36 20.92
N CYS A 23 7.53 14.43 20.94
CA CYS A 23 6.56 14.06 19.88
C CYS A 23 7.05 13.91 18.42
N GLY A 24 7.34 12.67 18.04
CA GLY A 24 7.40 12.23 16.64
C GLY A 24 6.50 11.02 16.40
N GLY A 25 5.18 11.20 16.52
CA GLY A 25 4.21 10.15 16.21
C GLY A 25 4.03 9.98 14.71
N SER A 26 4.71 9.00 14.10
CA SER A 26 4.42 8.57 12.73
C SER A 26 3.12 7.78 12.71
N GLY A 27 1.99 8.48 12.65
CA GLY A 27 0.69 7.89 12.41
C GLY A 27 0.64 7.31 11.00
N SER A 28 0.65 5.98 10.88
CA SER A 28 0.31 5.32 9.62
C SER A 28 -1.18 5.56 9.35
N HIS A 29 -1.50 6.53 8.50
CA HIS A 29 -2.86 6.70 7.98
C HIS A 29 -3.15 5.54 7.04
N LYS A 30 -3.56 4.39 7.60
CA LYS A 30 -4.19 3.34 6.81
C LYS A 30 -5.50 3.92 6.34
N ALA A 31 -5.56 4.28 5.05
CA ALA A 31 -6.82 4.62 4.41
C ALA A 31 -7.81 3.49 4.73
N ALA A 32 -8.93 3.84 5.36
CA ALA A 32 -9.98 2.87 5.59
C ALA A 32 -10.46 2.40 4.21
N ILE A 33 -10.18 1.15 3.88
CA ILE A 33 -10.79 0.50 2.72
C ILE A 33 -12.26 0.34 3.10
N ASN A 34 -13.08 1.31 2.70
CA ASN A 34 -14.53 1.13 2.72
C ASN A 34 -14.88 0.03 1.70
N ASN A 35 -15.94 -0.73 1.92
CA ASN A 35 -16.38 -1.82 1.02
C ASN A 35 -16.63 -1.38 -0.44
N ASN A 36 -16.66 -0.06 -0.68
CA ASN A 36 -16.77 0.57 -1.99
C ASN A 36 -15.46 1.30 -2.37
N SER A 37 -14.32 0.68 -2.11
CA SER A 37 -13.01 1.14 -2.58
C SER A 37 -12.17 -0.07 -2.96
N ALA A 38 -11.34 0.10 -3.98
CA ALA A 38 -10.41 -0.92 -4.45
C ALA A 38 -9.00 -0.33 -4.51
N PRO A 39 -7.95 -1.11 -4.18
CA PRO A 39 -6.58 -0.69 -4.36
C PRO A 39 -6.25 -0.56 -5.86
N LEU A 40 -5.52 0.50 -6.21
CA LEU A 40 -5.14 0.82 -7.57
C LEU A 40 -3.63 1.02 -7.69
N VAL A 41 -3.08 0.71 -8.86
CA VAL A 41 -1.68 0.93 -9.20
C VAL A 41 -1.60 1.58 -10.58
N VAL A 42 -0.78 2.61 -10.72
CA VAL A 42 -0.46 3.22 -12.02
C VAL A 42 0.86 2.67 -12.52
N ASN A 43 0.87 1.99 -13.66
CA ASN A 43 2.09 1.42 -14.28
C ASN A 43 1.91 1.18 -15.79
N ALA A 44 2.83 0.43 -16.41
CA ALA A 44 2.87 0.13 -17.84
C ALA A 44 1.95 -1.05 -18.28
N GLY A 45 1.25 -1.68 -17.34
CA GLY A 45 0.42 -2.86 -17.55
C GLY A 45 1.22 -4.16 -17.73
N PRO A 46 0.54 -5.32 -17.81
CA PRO A 46 1.18 -6.63 -17.94
C PRO A 46 2.09 -6.79 -19.17
N ALA A 47 1.77 -6.10 -20.27
CA ALA A 47 2.55 -6.10 -21.50
C ALA A 47 3.60 -4.97 -21.56
N ASN A 48 3.75 -4.18 -20.48
CA ASN A 48 4.71 -3.08 -20.34
C ASN A 48 4.66 -2.04 -21.48
N ASN A 49 3.49 -1.83 -22.09
CA ASN A 49 3.30 -0.98 -23.26
C ASN A 49 2.14 0.01 -23.11
N TYR A 50 1.58 0.16 -21.90
CA TYR A 50 0.45 1.04 -21.61
C TYR A 50 0.85 2.16 -20.65
N ALA A 51 1.24 3.32 -21.17
CA ALA A 51 1.68 4.44 -20.34
C ALA A 51 0.57 4.95 -19.41
N ASN A 52 0.92 5.18 -18.13
CA ASN A 52 0.01 5.71 -17.11
C ASN A 52 -1.31 4.93 -16.97
N GLY A 53 -1.28 3.62 -17.20
CA GLY A 53 -2.48 2.79 -17.06
C GLY A 53 -2.86 2.62 -15.60
N LEU A 54 -4.16 2.74 -15.31
CA LEU A 54 -4.73 2.52 -13.98
C LEU A 54 -5.19 1.07 -13.86
N PHE A 55 -4.52 0.30 -13.01
CA PHE A 55 -4.76 -1.13 -12.87
C PHE A 55 -5.22 -1.49 -11.46
N THR A 56 -6.01 -2.57 -11.37
CA THR A 56 -6.43 -3.16 -10.11
C THR A 56 -6.23 -4.69 -10.12
N THR A 57 -6.53 -5.32 -8.99
CA THR A 57 -6.60 -6.77 -8.86
C THR A 57 -8.04 -7.17 -8.60
N VAL A 58 -8.56 -8.10 -9.40
CA VAL A 58 -9.92 -8.64 -9.25
C VAL A 58 -9.86 -10.11 -8.88
N THR A 59 -10.80 -10.58 -8.08
CA THR A 59 -10.96 -12.01 -7.76
C THR A 59 -12.16 -12.55 -8.52
N ILE A 60 -11.93 -13.60 -9.32
CA ILE A 60 -12.96 -14.24 -10.15
C ILE A 60 -13.17 -15.65 -9.64
N CYS A 61 -14.42 -16.04 -9.41
CA CYS A 61 -14.78 -17.36 -8.89
C CYS A 61 -15.62 -18.14 -9.90
N ALA A 62 -15.42 -19.46 -9.95
CA ALA A 62 -16.29 -20.36 -10.70
C ALA A 62 -17.70 -20.39 -10.04
N PRO A 63 -18.79 -20.24 -10.82
CA PRO A 63 -20.15 -20.16 -10.29
C PRO A 63 -20.52 -21.34 -9.39
N GLY A 64 -21.13 -21.07 -8.24
CA GLY A 64 -21.57 -22.11 -7.30
C GLY A 64 -20.44 -22.81 -6.53
N THR A 65 -19.22 -22.32 -6.59
CA THR A 65 -18.05 -22.92 -5.91
C THR A 65 -17.25 -21.87 -5.12
N SER A 66 -16.27 -22.35 -4.35
CA SER A 66 -15.22 -21.53 -3.71
C SER A 66 -13.92 -21.48 -4.51
N ASN A 67 -13.90 -22.02 -5.74
CA ASN A 67 -12.72 -21.97 -6.60
C ASN A 67 -12.59 -20.57 -7.21
N CYS A 68 -11.62 -19.81 -6.71
CA CYS A 68 -11.40 -18.43 -7.09
C CYS A 68 -9.96 -18.20 -7.53
N GLN A 69 -9.78 -17.26 -8.45
CA GLN A 69 -8.48 -16.83 -8.93
C GLN A 69 -8.39 -15.30 -8.90
N ALA A 70 -7.32 -14.79 -8.30
CA ALA A 70 -6.97 -13.37 -8.39
C ALA A 70 -6.28 -13.10 -9.73
N VAL A 71 -6.70 -12.04 -10.40
CA VAL A 71 -6.13 -11.54 -11.65
C VAL A 71 -5.63 -10.12 -11.40
N SER A 72 -4.32 -9.94 -11.45
CA SER A 72 -3.68 -8.64 -11.33
C SER A 72 -3.50 -7.97 -12.70
N GLY A 73 -3.32 -6.65 -12.69
CA GLY A 73 -3.08 -5.90 -13.93
C GLY A 73 -4.32 -5.74 -14.80
N VAL A 74 -5.52 -5.76 -14.19
CA VAL A 74 -6.78 -5.48 -14.89
C VAL A 74 -6.95 -3.98 -15.03
N LEU A 75 -7.09 -3.50 -16.27
CA LEU A 75 -7.27 -2.08 -16.57
C LEU A 75 -8.64 -1.60 -16.07
N VAL A 76 -8.67 -0.44 -15.42
CA VAL A 76 -9.90 0.24 -15.02
C VAL A 76 -10.38 1.12 -16.18
N ASP A 77 -11.43 0.69 -16.88
CA ASP A 77 -12.06 1.42 -17.97
C ASP A 77 -13.41 2.02 -17.53
N THR A 78 -13.39 3.30 -17.17
CA THR A 78 -14.53 4.02 -16.57
C THR A 78 -15.70 4.26 -17.53
N MET A 79 -15.51 4.05 -18.83
CA MET A 79 -16.55 4.23 -19.85
C MET A 79 -17.01 2.90 -20.46
N SER A 80 -16.74 1.79 -19.78
CA SER A 80 -17.19 0.46 -20.19
C SER A 80 -18.04 -0.21 -19.13
N TYR A 81 -18.75 -1.25 -19.55
CA TYR A 81 -19.49 -2.13 -18.65
C TYR A 81 -19.01 -3.57 -18.82
N GLY A 82 -18.88 -4.27 -17.70
CA GLY A 82 -18.43 -5.66 -17.65
C GLY A 82 -16.92 -5.79 -17.45
N VAL A 83 -16.45 -7.04 -17.49
CA VAL A 83 -15.05 -7.42 -17.25
C VAL A 83 -14.59 -8.29 -18.42
N ARG A 84 -13.49 -7.90 -19.06
CA ARG A 84 -12.86 -8.65 -20.17
C ARG A 84 -11.52 -9.20 -19.70
N ILE A 85 -11.37 -10.52 -19.70
CA ILE A 85 -10.19 -11.23 -19.20
C ILE A 85 -9.76 -12.25 -20.23
N LEU A 86 -8.46 -12.32 -20.51
CA LEU A 86 -7.91 -13.36 -21.38
C LEU A 86 -8.05 -14.71 -20.68
N ALA A 87 -8.52 -15.73 -21.40
CA ALA A 87 -8.67 -17.10 -20.87
C ALA A 87 -7.37 -17.63 -20.22
N SER A 88 -6.21 -17.28 -20.78
CA SER A 88 -4.89 -17.64 -20.25
C SER A 88 -4.57 -17.02 -18.89
N ALA A 89 -5.23 -15.93 -18.51
CA ALA A 89 -5.06 -15.28 -17.21
C ALA A 89 -5.92 -15.94 -16.12
N ILE A 90 -6.80 -16.88 -16.46
CA ILE A 90 -7.75 -17.52 -15.52
C ILE A 90 -7.84 -19.05 -15.67
N PRO A 91 -6.72 -19.80 -15.79
CA PRO A 91 -6.74 -21.22 -16.09
C PRO A 91 -7.58 -22.06 -15.11
N SER A 92 -7.63 -21.67 -13.83
CA SER A 92 -8.34 -22.44 -12.78
C SER A 92 -9.86 -22.31 -12.85
N VAL A 93 -10.37 -21.26 -13.48
CA VAL A 93 -11.81 -20.97 -13.57
C VAL A 93 -12.34 -20.85 -15.00
N ASN A 94 -11.46 -20.87 -16.01
CA ASN A 94 -11.80 -20.65 -17.42
C ASN A 94 -12.93 -21.55 -17.94
N ASN A 95 -12.90 -22.84 -17.60
CA ASN A 95 -13.90 -23.81 -18.07
C ASN A 95 -15.27 -23.66 -17.40
N ALA A 96 -15.33 -22.94 -16.26
CA ALA A 96 -16.55 -22.73 -15.49
C ALA A 96 -17.25 -21.40 -15.84
N LEU A 97 -16.61 -20.55 -16.65
CA LEU A 97 -17.11 -19.22 -17.00
C LEU A 97 -17.66 -19.21 -18.42
N ALA A 98 -18.79 -18.53 -18.61
CA ALA A 98 -19.33 -18.30 -19.94
C ALA A 98 -18.38 -17.40 -20.74
N GLN A 99 -17.87 -17.91 -21.85
CA GLN A 99 -17.03 -17.13 -22.77
C GLN A 99 -17.93 -16.25 -23.64
N GLN A 100 -17.59 -14.97 -23.77
CA GLN A 100 -18.22 -14.13 -24.76
C GLN A 100 -17.68 -14.53 -26.14
N LYS A 101 -18.57 -15.03 -27.01
CA LYS A 101 -18.25 -15.46 -28.37
C LYS A 101 -18.18 -14.28 -29.33
#